data_AF-A0A938GGA7-F1
#
_entry.id   AF-A0A938GGA7-F1
#
_cell.length_a   1.000
_cell.length_b   1.000
_cell.length_c   1.000
_cell.angle_alpha   90.00
_cell.angle_beta   90.00
_cell.angle_gamma   90.00
#
_symmetry.space_group_name_H-M   'P 1'
#
loop_
_entity.id
_entity.type
_entity.pdbx_description
1 polymer ?
#
loop_
_entity_poly.entity_id
_entity_poly.type
_entity_poly.pdbx_seq_one_letter_code
_entity_poly.pdbx_strand_id
1 'polypeptide(L)'
;MDRTHHLKPPTVKNNSPIYQLKVVLLGSEPPVWRRLQVPAEARLDWLHAVLQVAIGWTNSHLHQFIVGEQCYSDTRHSFAEFEGDPETQEERKSTLQQIAPHAQDAFGYEYDFGDSWEHEIVVEKILPPDSSLATTARCLDGARACPPEDCGGVWGYEDLLKILKNRKHSEHKSMKEWLGRPFDAEGFDLEKVNVWLRKLKWPRVTEAQLRKVLMGRDNYHQ
;
A
#
# COMPACT_ATOMS: atom_id res chain seq x y z
N MET A 1 31.90 42.43 -9.34
CA MET A 1 32.05 41.02 -9.78
C MET A 1 31.57 40.16 -8.64
N ASP A 2 30.26 39.94 -8.60
CA ASP A 2 29.59 39.22 -7.52
C ASP A 2 29.52 37.73 -7.91
N ARG A 3 30.28 36.89 -7.20
CA ARG A 3 30.27 35.43 -7.41
C ARG A 3 29.24 34.84 -6.45
N THR A 4 28.01 34.70 -6.92
CA THR A 4 26.96 33.95 -6.22
C THR A 4 27.32 32.47 -6.18
N HIS A 5 27.92 32.02 -5.08
CA HIS A 5 28.06 30.60 -4.76
C HIS A 5 26.68 29.97 -4.62
N HIS A 6 26.27 29.22 -5.65
CA HIS A 6 25.12 28.34 -5.59
C HIS A 6 25.48 27.17 -4.68
N LEU A 7 25.16 27.29 -3.39
CA LEU A 7 25.19 26.17 -2.45
C LEU A 7 24.20 25.11 -2.95
N LYS A 8 24.72 23.97 -3.38
CA LYS A 8 23.90 22.78 -3.64
C LYS A 8 23.14 22.45 -2.34
N PRO A 9 21.85 22.10 -2.40
CA PRO A 9 21.10 21.70 -1.22
C PRO A 9 21.79 20.49 -0.56
N PRO A 10 21.78 20.40 0.78
CA PRO A 10 22.48 19.34 1.50
C PRO A 10 21.89 17.99 1.06
N THR A 11 22.75 17.15 0.47
CA THR A 11 22.44 15.75 0.24
C THR A 11 22.30 15.08 1.60
N VAL A 12 21.08 14.79 2.03
CA VAL A 12 20.83 13.94 3.18
C VAL A 12 21.48 12.59 2.86
N LYS A 13 22.64 12.31 3.43
CA LYS A 13 23.23 10.97 3.42
C LYS A 13 22.41 10.12 4.38
N ASN A 14 21.22 9.70 3.96
CA ASN A 14 20.47 8.73 4.74
C ASN A 14 21.16 7.38 4.55
N ASN A 15 21.76 6.85 5.61
CA ASN A 15 22.47 5.57 5.60
C ASN A 15 21.52 4.41 5.91
N SER A 16 20.20 4.64 5.77
CA SER A 16 19.16 3.66 5.98
C SER A 16 19.22 2.59 4.88
N PRO A 17 19.27 1.29 5.24
CA PRO A 17 19.15 0.20 4.27
C PRO A 17 17.84 0.30 3.47
N ILE A 18 17.81 -0.34 2.30
CA ILE A 18 16.60 -0.42 1.48
C ILE A 18 16.00 -1.81 1.61
N TYR A 19 14.73 -1.87 2.00
CA TYR A 19 13.97 -3.10 2.11
C TYR A 19 13.31 -3.40 0.79
N GLN A 20 13.57 -4.59 0.25
CA GLN A 20 12.78 -5.16 -0.83
C GLN A 20 11.67 -6.01 -0.22
N LEU A 21 10.42 -5.57 -0.41
CA LEU A 21 9.23 -6.21 0.11
C LEU A 21 8.49 -6.94 -1.01
N LYS A 22 7.96 -8.12 -0.72
CA LYS A 22 6.93 -8.78 -1.52
C LYS A 22 5.61 -8.64 -0.78
N VAL A 23 4.61 -8.07 -1.44
CA VAL A 23 3.25 -7.88 -0.92
C VAL A 23 2.32 -8.78 -1.74
N VAL A 24 1.60 -9.68 -1.08
CA VAL A 24 0.67 -10.62 -1.73
C VAL A 24 -0.70 -10.49 -1.10
N LEU A 25 -1.73 -10.33 -1.92
CA LEU A 25 -3.11 -10.39 -1.46
C LEU A 25 -3.49 -11.86 -1.19
N LEU A 26 -3.82 -12.16 0.06
CA LEU A 26 -4.23 -13.49 0.47
C LEU A 26 -5.61 -13.85 -0.10
N GLY A 27 -5.83 -15.14 -0.34
CA GLY A 27 -7.08 -15.66 -0.91
C GLY A 27 -7.27 -15.40 -2.41
N SER A 28 -6.43 -14.60 -3.06
CA SER A 28 -6.54 -14.34 -4.51
C SER A 28 -5.92 -15.44 -5.38
N GLU A 29 -6.68 -15.95 -6.36
CA GLU A 29 -6.18 -16.91 -7.37
C GLU A 29 -6.58 -16.47 -8.79
N PRO A 30 -5.63 -16.35 -9.75
CA PRO A 30 -4.17 -16.27 -9.57
C PRO A 30 -3.70 -15.15 -8.61
N PRO A 31 -2.48 -15.23 -8.05
CA PRO A 31 -2.05 -14.29 -7.02
C PRO A 31 -1.95 -12.85 -7.53
N VAL A 32 -2.55 -11.92 -6.78
CA VAL A 32 -2.33 -10.47 -6.95
C VAL A 32 -1.19 -10.03 -6.03
N TRP A 33 -0.17 -9.36 -6.58
CA TRP A 33 1.01 -9.02 -5.79
C TRP A 33 1.81 -7.82 -6.31
N ARG A 34 2.63 -7.23 -5.42
CA ARG A 34 3.59 -6.16 -5.72
C ARG A 34 4.94 -6.48 -5.11
N ARG A 35 6.02 -6.02 -5.75
CA ARG A 35 7.38 -6.03 -5.18
C ARG A 35 7.87 -4.59 -5.07
N LEU A 36 8.13 -4.16 -3.84
CA LEU A 36 8.40 -2.77 -3.51
C LEU A 36 9.81 -2.63 -2.91
N GLN A 37 10.41 -1.46 -3.08
CA GLN A 37 11.59 -1.02 -2.37
C GLN A 37 11.25 0.23 -1.55
N VAL A 38 11.57 0.20 -0.26
CA VAL A 38 11.32 1.30 0.69
C VAL A 38 12.50 1.46 1.65
N PRO A 39 12.74 2.65 2.24
CA PRO A 39 13.71 2.80 3.32
C PRO A 39 13.37 1.93 4.53
N ALA A 40 14.38 1.38 5.20
CA ALA A 40 14.23 0.61 6.44
C ALA A 40 13.58 1.44 7.58
N GLU A 41 13.84 2.76 7.58
CA GLU A 41 13.25 3.72 8.51
C GLU A 41 11.83 4.15 8.14
N ALA A 42 11.24 3.59 7.08
CA ALA A 42 9.85 3.86 6.71
C ALA A 42 8.96 3.56 7.90
N ARG A 43 8.21 4.57 8.34
CA ARG A 43 7.17 4.38 9.34
C ARG A 43 5.99 3.64 8.74
N LEU A 44 5.23 2.96 9.58
CA LEU A 44 4.10 2.15 9.12
C LEU A 44 2.98 3.00 8.49
N ASP A 45 2.73 4.23 8.96
CA ASP A 45 1.80 5.17 8.31
C ASP A 45 2.24 5.56 6.89
N TRP A 46 3.55 5.73 6.69
CA TRP A 46 4.09 6.01 5.36
C TRP A 46 4.09 4.75 4.46
N LEU A 47 4.37 3.57 5.03
CA LEU A 47 4.27 2.30 4.32
C LEU A 47 2.84 2.04 3.88
N HIS A 48 1.84 2.32 4.72
CA HIS A 48 0.43 2.26 4.37
C HIS A 48 0.13 3.13 3.13
N ALA A 49 0.59 4.39 3.10
CA ALA A 49 0.42 5.25 1.94
C ALA A 49 1.08 4.68 0.66
N VAL A 50 2.25 4.03 0.79
CA VAL A 50 2.91 3.31 -0.31
C VAL A 50 2.07 2.13 -0.79
N LEU A 51 1.54 1.33 0.12
CA LEU A 51 0.68 0.19 -0.19
C LEU A 51 -0.57 0.66 -0.94
N GLN A 52 -1.30 1.65 -0.41
CA GLN A 52 -2.49 2.22 -1.03
C GLN A 52 -2.25 2.64 -2.48
N VAL A 53 -1.12 3.33 -2.75
CA VAL A 53 -0.73 3.70 -4.11
C VAL A 53 -0.44 2.48 -4.98
N ALA A 54 0.35 1.53 -4.48
CA ALA A 54 0.84 0.37 -5.23
C ALA A 54 -0.25 -0.67 -5.53
N ILE A 55 -1.18 -0.90 -4.61
CA ILE A 55 -2.25 -1.89 -4.75
C ILE A 55 -3.38 -1.35 -5.63
N GLY A 56 -3.74 -0.06 -5.50
CA GLY A 56 -4.80 0.54 -6.32
C GLY A 56 -6.01 1.03 -5.55
N TRP A 57 -5.94 1.11 -4.21
CA TRP A 57 -7.04 1.53 -3.35
C TRP A 57 -7.04 3.00 -2.99
N THR A 58 -8.15 3.47 -2.43
CA THR A 58 -8.46 4.90 -2.27
C THR A 58 -8.29 5.40 -0.84
N ASN A 59 -7.83 4.54 0.07
CA ASN A 59 -7.70 4.84 1.49
C ASN A 59 -9.02 5.32 2.12
N SER A 60 -10.10 4.60 1.81
CA SER A 60 -11.47 4.87 2.26
C SER A 60 -11.79 4.22 3.60
N HIS A 61 -11.05 3.17 3.98
CA HIS A 61 -11.33 2.34 5.15
C HIS A 61 -10.16 2.33 6.14
N LEU A 62 -10.41 1.78 7.33
CA LEU A 62 -9.39 1.54 8.34
C LEU A 62 -8.42 0.44 7.91
N HIS A 63 -7.25 0.42 8.54
CA HIS A 63 -6.22 -0.60 8.31
C HIS A 63 -5.43 -0.91 9.57
N GLN A 64 -4.71 -2.03 9.53
CA GLN A 64 -3.73 -2.38 10.54
C GLN A 64 -2.58 -3.21 9.96
N PHE A 65 -1.43 -3.19 10.64
CA PHE A 65 -0.34 -4.15 10.44
C PHE A 65 -0.35 -5.15 11.60
N ILE A 66 -0.09 -6.41 11.30
CA ILE A 66 -0.14 -7.52 12.28
C ILE A 66 1.22 -8.21 12.29
N VAL A 67 1.91 -8.19 13.43
CA VAL A 67 3.25 -8.77 13.61
C VAL A 67 3.20 -9.73 14.80
N GLY A 68 3.09 -11.03 14.52
CA GLY A 68 2.76 -12.01 15.56
C GLY A 68 1.40 -11.69 16.18
N GLU A 69 1.37 -11.48 17.50
CA GLU A 69 0.16 -11.11 18.24
C GLU A 69 -0.04 -9.58 18.35
N GLN A 70 0.89 -8.79 17.81
CA GLN A 70 0.86 -7.33 17.96
C GLN A 70 0.23 -6.65 16.75
N CYS A 71 -0.78 -5.82 17.00
CA CYS A 71 -1.36 -4.93 15.99
C CYS A 71 -0.74 -3.52 16.04
N TYR A 72 -0.56 -2.92 14.88
CA TYR A 72 -0.16 -1.52 14.70
C TYR A 72 -1.18 -0.82 13.80
N SER A 73 -1.76 0.27 14.28
CA SER A 73 -2.73 1.07 13.52
C SER A 73 -2.66 2.54 13.95
N ASP A 74 -3.45 3.39 13.32
CA ASP A 74 -3.62 4.77 13.75
C ASP A 74 -4.53 4.82 14.98
N THR A 75 -3.92 5.04 16.14
CA THR A 75 -4.63 5.03 17.41
C THR A 75 -5.59 6.21 17.60
N ARG A 76 -5.62 7.19 16.68
CA ARG A 76 -6.69 8.20 16.63
C ARG A 76 -8.06 7.57 16.35
N HIS A 77 -8.07 6.41 15.70
CA HIS A 77 -9.26 5.64 15.34
C HIS A 77 -9.42 4.40 16.21
N SER A 78 -8.46 4.11 17.09
CA SER A 78 -8.54 2.99 18.03
C SER A 78 -9.43 3.38 19.20
N PHE A 79 -10.46 2.58 19.44
CA PHE A 79 -11.20 2.59 20.68
C PHE A 79 -10.79 1.31 21.41
N ALA A 80 -10.19 1.43 22.59
CA ALA A 80 -10.09 0.27 23.48
C ALA A 80 -11.53 -0.03 23.92
N GLU A 81 -12.16 -1.02 23.29
CA GLU A 81 -13.57 -1.30 23.49
C GLU A 81 -13.78 -1.98 24.84
N PHE A 82 -12.83 -2.81 25.28
CA PHE A 82 -12.93 -3.53 26.54
C PHE A 82 -11.62 -3.56 27.35
N GLU A 83 -11.76 -3.69 28.66
CA GLU A 83 -10.65 -3.89 29.59
C GLU A 83 -10.02 -5.27 29.33
N GLY A 84 -8.78 -5.28 28.84
CA GLY A 84 -8.05 -6.52 28.50
C GLY A 84 -7.83 -6.75 27.00
N ASP A 85 -8.36 -5.89 26.12
CA ASP A 85 -8.02 -5.93 24.71
C ASP A 85 -6.51 -5.72 24.50
N PRO A 86 -5.87 -6.43 23.55
CA PRO A 86 -4.47 -6.21 23.22
C PRO A 86 -4.21 -4.74 22.87
N GLU A 87 -3.16 -4.15 23.44
CA GLU A 87 -2.82 -2.76 23.18
C GLU A 87 -2.39 -2.58 21.72
N THR A 88 -3.16 -1.84 20.94
CA THR A 88 -2.78 -1.44 19.57
C THR A 88 -1.63 -0.43 19.63
N GLN A 89 -0.52 -0.76 18.97
CA GLN A 89 0.63 0.13 18.89
C GLN A 89 0.42 1.22 17.84
N GLU A 90 1.02 2.39 18.09
CA GLU A 90 0.93 3.53 17.20
C GLU A 90 1.81 3.34 15.95
N GLU A 91 1.18 3.20 14.78
CA GLU A 91 1.87 3.03 13.49
C GLU A 91 2.76 4.25 13.17
N ARG A 92 2.36 5.44 13.64
CA ARG A 92 3.10 6.69 13.47
C ARG A 92 4.32 6.79 14.38
N LYS A 93 4.68 5.78 15.13
CA LYS A 93 5.90 5.74 15.95
C LYS A 93 6.76 4.51 15.65
N SER A 94 6.25 3.61 14.83
CA SER A 94 6.87 2.32 14.51
C SER A 94 7.42 2.32 13.09
N THR A 95 8.63 1.80 12.92
CA THR A 95 9.31 1.70 11.62
C THR A 95 9.42 0.27 11.15
N LEU A 96 9.58 0.09 9.85
CA LEU A 96 9.71 -1.21 9.21
C LEU A 96 10.86 -2.03 9.81
N GLN A 97 12.04 -1.42 10.00
CA GLN A 97 13.18 -2.09 10.60
C GLN A 97 12.99 -2.50 12.07
N GLN A 98 12.05 -1.88 12.80
CA GLN A 98 11.75 -2.27 14.18
C GLN A 98 10.83 -3.49 14.23
N ILE A 99 9.88 -3.59 13.29
CA ILE A 99 8.90 -4.67 13.28
C ILE A 99 9.35 -5.90 12.49
N ALA A 100 10.27 -5.71 11.53
CA ALA A 100 10.77 -6.76 10.66
C ALA A 100 12.29 -6.56 10.43
N PRO A 101 13.14 -6.73 11.46
CA PRO A 101 14.57 -6.40 11.40
C PRO A 101 15.40 -7.26 10.45
N HIS A 102 14.87 -8.40 10.01
CA HIS A 102 15.60 -9.40 9.24
C HIS A 102 14.97 -9.66 7.88
N ALA A 103 15.82 -10.06 6.92
CA ALA A 103 15.29 -10.66 5.70
C ALA A 103 14.52 -11.94 6.08
N GLN A 104 13.49 -12.25 5.30
CA GLN A 104 12.53 -13.34 5.50
C GLN A 104 11.53 -13.13 6.64
N ASP A 105 11.61 -12.03 7.38
CA ASP A 105 10.51 -11.63 8.27
C ASP A 105 9.25 -11.38 7.44
N ALA A 106 8.12 -11.82 7.99
CA ALA A 106 6.80 -11.71 7.38
C ALA A 106 5.82 -11.10 8.39
N PHE A 107 4.90 -10.27 7.89
CA PHE A 107 3.86 -9.63 8.69
C PHE A 107 2.61 -9.37 7.84
N GLY A 108 1.47 -9.25 8.52
CA GLY A 108 0.18 -8.97 7.90
C GLY A 108 -0.06 -7.48 7.68
N TYR A 109 -0.81 -7.15 6.64
CA TYR A 109 -1.46 -5.86 6.44
C TYR A 109 -2.91 -6.10 6.07
N GLU A 110 -3.82 -5.67 6.94
CA GLU A 110 -5.26 -5.74 6.69
C GLU A 110 -5.78 -4.34 6.37
N TYR A 111 -6.60 -4.25 5.32
CA TYR A 111 -7.30 -3.04 4.93
C TYR A 111 -8.78 -3.33 4.76
N ASP A 112 -9.61 -2.39 5.21
CA ASP A 112 -11.05 -2.52 5.29
C ASP A 112 -11.50 -3.68 6.20
N PHE A 113 -11.84 -3.38 7.45
CA PHE A 113 -12.31 -4.40 8.40
C PHE A 113 -13.71 -4.96 8.07
N GLY A 114 -14.41 -4.39 7.09
CA GLY A 114 -15.64 -4.96 6.54
C GLY A 114 -15.35 -6.09 5.55
N ASP A 115 -14.57 -5.79 4.50
CA ASP A 115 -14.21 -6.74 3.45
C ASP A 115 -13.01 -7.65 3.79
N SER A 116 -12.24 -7.28 4.82
CA SER A 116 -11.04 -7.93 5.35
C SER A 116 -10.01 -8.26 4.26
N TRP A 117 -9.47 -7.21 3.64
CA TRP A 117 -8.42 -7.38 2.63
C TRP A 117 -7.05 -7.64 3.26
N GLU A 118 -6.73 -8.90 3.45
CA GLU A 118 -5.48 -9.34 4.07
C GLU A 118 -4.33 -9.48 3.05
N HIS A 119 -3.19 -8.88 3.38
CA HIS A 119 -1.96 -9.03 2.64
C HIS A 119 -0.88 -9.63 3.52
N GLU A 120 -0.12 -10.57 2.96
CA GLU A 120 1.17 -10.96 3.53
C GLU A 120 2.26 -10.06 2.93
N ILE A 121 3.09 -9.51 3.80
CA ILE A 121 4.27 -8.73 3.43
C ILE A 121 5.52 -9.45 3.92
N VAL A 122 6.40 -9.82 2.99
CA VAL A 122 7.67 -10.49 3.28
C VAL A 122 8.84 -9.58 2.93
N VAL A 123 9.80 -9.46 3.84
CA VAL A 123 11.09 -8.81 3.57
C VAL A 123 11.97 -9.75 2.75
N GLU A 124 11.88 -9.70 1.43
CA GLU A 124 12.70 -10.58 0.55
C GLU A 124 14.21 -10.30 0.72
N LYS A 125 14.59 -9.01 0.80
CA LYS A 125 15.99 -8.58 0.91
C LYS A 125 16.13 -7.29 1.70
N ILE A 126 17.25 -7.16 2.41
CA ILE A 126 17.74 -5.90 2.97
C ILE A 126 18.99 -5.52 2.18
N LEU A 127 18.91 -4.42 1.43
CA LEU A 127 19.94 -3.95 0.51
C LEU A 127 20.73 -2.80 1.14
N PRO A 128 21.97 -2.56 0.68
CA PRO A 128 22.74 -1.39 1.09
C PRO A 128 21.98 -0.08 0.84
N PRO A 129 22.30 0.99 1.59
CA PRO A 129 21.67 2.29 1.40
C PRO A 129 21.79 2.80 -0.04
N ASP A 130 20.68 3.30 -0.59
CA ASP A 130 20.60 3.93 -1.91
C ASP A 130 20.03 5.35 -1.75
N SER A 131 20.84 6.36 -2.07
CA SER A 131 20.44 7.76 -1.95
C SER A 131 19.27 8.15 -2.86
N SER A 132 19.04 7.41 -3.96
CA SER A 132 17.88 7.60 -4.84
C SER A 132 16.57 7.09 -4.23
N LEU A 133 16.65 6.22 -3.21
CA LEU A 133 15.51 5.62 -2.52
C LEU A 133 15.36 6.07 -1.06
N ALA A 134 16.35 6.79 -0.51
CA ALA A 134 16.40 7.25 0.87
C ALA A 134 15.13 7.97 1.40
N THR A 135 14.30 8.52 0.51
CA THR A 135 13.08 9.26 0.85
C THR A 135 11.90 8.94 -0.08
N THR A 136 11.95 7.81 -0.78
CA THR A 136 10.88 7.44 -1.75
C THR A 136 10.72 5.93 -1.85
N ALA A 137 9.61 5.50 -2.45
CA ALA A 137 9.33 4.09 -2.72
C ALA A 137 9.47 3.82 -4.23
N ARG A 138 9.81 2.58 -4.57
CA ARG A 138 9.84 2.10 -5.94
C ARG A 138 9.16 0.75 -6.04
N CYS A 139 8.27 0.58 -6.99
CA CYS A 139 7.78 -0.73 -7.39
C CYS A 139 8.75 -1.31 -8.42
N LEU A 140 9.20 -2.54 -8.20
CA LEU A 140 10.08 -3.27 -9.11
C LEU A 140 9.30 -4.15 -10.08
N ASP A 141 8.19 -4.71 -9.61
CA ASP A 141 7.40 -5.69 -10.34
C ASP A 141 6.04 -5.90 -9.67
N GLY A 142 5.12 -6.56 -10.37
CA GLY A 142 3.80 -6.90 -9.86
C GLY A 142 2.96 -7.60 -10.91
N ALA A 143 1.85 -8.16 -10.48
CA ALA A 143 0.88 -8.77 -11.39
C ALA A 143 -0.54 -8.49 -10.92
N ARG A 144 -1.44 -8.39 -11.90
CA ARG A 144 -2.90 -8.27 -11.76
C ARG A 144 -3.35 -6.97 -11.08
N ALA A 145 -4.58 -6.58 -11.39
CA ALA A 145 -5.24 -5.49 -10.69
C ALA A 145 -5.65 -5.98 -9.29
N CYS A 146 -5.55 -5.10 -8.28
CA CYS A 146 -6.20 -5.39 -7.01
C CYS A 146 -7.72 -5.32 -7.15
N PRO A 147 -8.46 -6.06 -6.31
CA PRO A 147 -9.92 -6.00 -6.27
C PRO A 147 -10.43 -4.57 -6.17
N PRO A 148 -11.55 -4.23 -6.80
CA PRO A 148 -12.24 -2.96 -6.54
C PRO A 148 -12.58 -2.81 -5.05
N GLU A 149 -12.58 -1.57 -4.56
CA GLU A 149 -13.13 -1.24 -3.24
C GLU A 149 -14.58 -1.73 -3.14
N ASP A 150 -15.02 -2.10 -1.92
CA ASP A 150 -16.39 -2.48 -1.59
C ASP A 150 -16.98 -3.63 -2.42
N CYS A 151 -16.14 -4.55 -2.92
CA CYS A 151 -16.63 -5.69 -3.71
C CYS A 151 -16.99 -6.92 -2.86
N GLY A 152 -16.91 -6.84 -1.53
CA GLY A 152 -17.32 -7.92 -0.61
C GLY A 152 -16.21 -8.92 -0.32
N GLY A 153 -14.98 -8.43 -0.16
CA GLY A 153 -13.81 -9.24 0.13
C GLY A 153 -13.45 -10.22 -1.00
N VAL A 154 -12.56 -11.16 -0.70
CA VAL A 154 -12.03 -12.12 -1.69
C VAL A 154 -13.14 -12.89 -2.41
N TRP A 155 -14.17 -13.33 -1.68
CA TRP A 155 -15.29 -14.07 -2.24
C TRP A 155 -16.13 -13.24 -3.21
N GLY A 156 -16.48 -12.01 -2.81
CA GLY A 156 -17.21 -11.10 -3.68
C GLY A 156 -16.40 -10.72 -4.93
N TYR A 157 -15.07 -10.58 -4.80
CA TYR A 157 -14.19 -10.40 -5.94
C TYR A 157 -14.20 -11.58 -6.90
N GLU A 158 -14.09 -12.82 -6.41
CA GLU A 158 -14.15 -14.02 -7.26
C GLU A 158 -15.47 -14.10 -8.04
N ASP A 159 -16.58 -13.81 -7.37
CA ASP A 159 -17.90 -13.82 -8.00
C ASP A 159 -18.04 -12.69 -9.02
N LEU A 160 -17.54 -11.51 -8.72
CA LEU A 160 -17.43 -10.41 -9.69
C LEU A 160 -16.67 -10.85 -10.95
N LEU A 161 -15.51 -11.51 -10.81
CA LEU A 161 -14.75 -12.01 -11.96
C LEU A 161 -15.54 -13.03 -12.80
N LYS A 162 -16.26 -13.95 -12.16
CA LYS A 162 -17.13 -14.93 -12.84
C LYS A 162 -18.25 -14.23 -13.63
N ILE A 163 -18.89 -13.23 -13.01
CA ILE A 163 -19.96 -12.44 -13.62
C ILE A 163 -19.42 -11.66 -14.84
N LEU A 164 -18.29 -10.96 -14.70
CA LEU A 164 -17.72 -10.15 -15.78
C LEU A 164 -17.25 -10.98 -16.97
N LYS A 165 -16.77 -12.22 -16.73
CA LYS A 165 -16.39 -13.16 -17.79
C LYS A 165 -17.59 -13.67 -18.59
N ASN A 166 -18.75 -13.83 -17.96
CA ASN A 166 -19.95 -14.32 -18.62
C ASN A 166 -20.89 -13.17 -19.05
N ARG A 167 -20.76 -12.74 -20.31
CA ARG A 167 -21.61 -11.69 -20.90
C ARG A 167 -23.13 -11.98 -20.88
N LYS A 168 -23.53 -13.24 -20.67
CA LYS A 168 -24.93 -13.67 -20.59
C LYS A 168 -25.43 -13.81 -19.14
N HIS A 169 -24.57 -13.61 -18.15
CA HIS A 169 -24.98 -13.62 -16.75
C HIS A 169 -26.02 -12.52 -16.51
N SER A 170 -27.07 -12.82 -15.74
CA SER A 170 -28.15 -11.88 -15.43
C SER A 170 -27.61 -10.57 -14.84
N GLU A 171 -26.57 -10.66 -14.03
CA GLU A 171 -25.94 -9.52 -13.32
C GLU A 171 -24.77 -8.88 -14.08
N HIS A 172 -24.40 -9.36 -15.28
CA HIS A 172 -23.23 -8.82 -15.98
C HIS A 172 -23.37 -7.33 -16.32
N LYS A 173 -24.58 -6.87 -16.67
CA LYS A 173 -24.82 -5.45 -16.97
C LYS A 173 -24.79 -4.59 -15.71
N SER A 174 -25.47 -5.01 -14.64
CA SER A 174 -25.51 -4.27 -13.38
C SER A 174 -24.14 -4.18 -12.72
N MET A 175 -23.34 -5.24 -12.73
CA MET A 175 -21.97 -5.21 -12.19
C MET A 175 -21.04 -4.30 -12.98
N LYS A 176 -21.20 -4.21 -14.30
CA LYS A 176 -20.45 -3.24 -15.12
C LYS A 176 -20.84 -1.80 -14.83
N GLU A 177 -22.12 -1.55 -14.60
CA GLU A 177 -22.61 -0.23 -14.20
C GLU A 177 -22.11 0.14 -12.81
N TRP A 178 -22.13 -0.80 -11.85
CA TRP A 178 -21.61 -0.62 -10.50
C TRP A 178 -20.11 -0.29 -10.49
N LEU A 179 -19.30 -1.00 -11.30
CA LEU A 179 -17.88 -0.69 -11.45
C LEU A 179 -17.61 0.73 -11.98
N GLY A 180 -18.55 1.31 -12.74
CA GLY A 180 -18.47 2.66 -13.29
C GLY A 180 -17.36 2.88 -14.33
N ARG A 181 -16.46 1.90 -14.54
CA ARG A 181 -15.35 1.94 -15.49
C ARG A 181 -14.96 0.52 -15.94
N PRO A 182 -14.25 0.38 -17.08
CA PRO A 182 -13.67 -0.91 -17.45
C PRO A 182 -12.72 -1.42 -16.36
N PHE A 183 -12.85 -2.69 -16.02
CA PHE A 183 -11.96 -3.40 -15.09
C PHE A 183 -11.27 -4.54 -15.83
N ASP A 184 -9.94 -4.54 -15.82
CA ASP A 184 -9.10 -5.62 -16.33
C ASP A 184 -8.36 -6.25 -15.15
N ALA A 185 -8.77 -7.46 -14.77
CA ALA A 185 -8.21 -8.19 -13.64
C ALA A 185 -6.73 -8.53 -13.84
N GLU A 186 -6.26 -8.65 -15.08
CA GLU A 186 -4.86 -8.94 -15.39
C GLU A 186 -4.01 -7.65 -15.48
N GLY A 187 -4.66 -6.49 -15.49
CA GLY A 187 -4.02 -5.20 -15.70
C GLY A 187 -3.10 -4.79 -14.55
N PHE A 188 -1.84 -4.53 -14.85
CA PHE A 188 -0.89 -3.90 -13.93
C PHE A 188 0.08 -2.98 -14.69
N ASP A 189 0.15 -1.72 -14.30
CA ASP A 189 1.01 -0.70 -14.91
C ASP A 189 2.10 -0.26 -13.92
N LEU A 190 3.27 -0.88 -14.07
CA LEU A 190 4.44 -0.63 -13.22
C LEU A 190 4.94 0.82 -13.30
N GLU A 191 4.93 1.41 -14.49
CA GLU A 191 5.42 2.77 -14.70
C GLU A 191 4.49 3.78 -14.04
N LYS A 192 3.17 3.61 -14.22
CA LYS A 192 2.16 4.43 -13.57
C LYS A 192 2.28 4.35 -12.05
N VAL A 193 2.40 3.16 -11.46
CA VAL A 193 2.60 3.02 -10.01
C VAL A 193 3.81 3.81 -9.55
N ASN A 194 4.96 3.68 -10.23
CA ASN A 194 6.17 4.41 -9.87
C ASN A 194 6.05 5.94 -10.04
N VAL A 195 5.27 6.42 -11.01
CA VAL A 195 4.96 7.85 -11.15
C VAL A 195 4.26 8.39 -9.91
N TRP A 196 3.30 7.64 -9.35
CA TRP A 196 2.51 8.08 -8.20
C TRP A 196 3.23 7.87 -6.88
N LEU A 197 4.03 6.81 -6.73
CA LEU A 197 4.87 6.60 -5.55
C LEU A 197 5.84 7.77 -5.32
N ARG A 198 6.41 8.33 -6.40
CA ARG A 198 7.29 9.52 -6.32
C ARG A 198 6.60 10.79 -5.82
N LYS A 199 5.26 10.83 -5.80
CA LYS A 199 4.50 12.00 -5.31
C LYS A 199 4.24 11.95 -3.81
N LEU A 200 4.46 10.81 -3.16
CA LEU A 200 4.35 10.70 -1.71
C LEU A 200 5.42 11.54 -1.03
N LYS A 201 5.04 12.24 0.05
CA LYS A 201 5.95 13.05 0.85
C LYS A 201 6.62 12.18 1.92
N TRP A 202 7.90 12.44 2.15
CA TRP A 202 8.69 11.79 3.19
C TRP A 202 8.92 12.76 4.37
N PRO A 203 8.99 12.28 5.62
CA PRO A 203 8.74 10.91 6.10
C PRO A 203 7.27 10.61 6.40
N ARG A 204 6.37 11.57 6.16
CA ARG A 204 4.93 11.43 6.43
C ARG A 204 4.13 12.02 5.30
N VAL A 205 2.96 11.40 5.04
CA VAL A 205 1.95 11.88 4.11
C VAL A 205 0.70 12.17 4.92
N THR A 206 0.19 13.39 4.86
CA THR A 206 -1.11 13.68 5.50
C THR A 206 -2.24 13.06 4.69
N GLU A 207 -3.40 12.80 5.32
CA GLU A 207 -4.59 12.28 4.63
C GLU A 207 -4.98 13.14 3.41
N ALA A 208 -4.93 14.48 3.54
CA ALA A 208 -5.20 15.38 2.42
C ALA A 208 -4.19 15.25 1.26
N GLN A 209 -2.91 15.02 1.59
CA GLN A 209 -1.87 14.79 0.58
C GLN A 209 -2.06 13.44 -0.10
N LEU A 210 -2.34 12.38 0.67
CA LEU A 210 -2.58 11.04 0.15
C LEU A 210 -3.80 11.03 -0.76
N ARG A 211 -4.92 11.61 -0.30
CA ARG A 211 -6.14 11.77 -1.12
C ARG A 211 -5.85 12.44 -2.46
N LYS A 212 -5.05 13.52 -2.47
CA LYS A 212 -4.68 14.20 -3.73
C LYS A 212 -3.87 13.30 -4.65
N VAL A 213 -2.97 12.48 -4.11
CA VAL A 213 -2.18 11.50 -4.88
C VAL A 213 -3.10 10.42 -5.46
N LEU A 214 -3.99 9.84 -4.66
CA LEU A 214 -4.89 8.75 -5.08
C LEU A 214 -5.93 9.21 -6.10
N MET A 215 -6.58 10.37 -5.88
CA MET A 215 -7.52 10.95 -6.86
C MET A 215 -6.84 11.23 -8.21
N GLY A 216 -5.59 11.73 -8.17
CA GLY A 216 -4.80 11.94 -9.37
C GLY A 216 -4.44 10.63 -10.09
N ARG A 217 -4.11 9.56 -9.36
CA ARG A 217 -3.78 8.24 -9.92
C ARG A 217 -4.95 7.65 -10.71
N ASP A 218 -6.16 7.83 -10.19
CA ASP A 218 -7.36 7.19 -10.70
C ASP A 218 -8.16 8.08 -11.66
N ASN A 219 -7.60 9.25 -12.02
CA ASN A 219 -8.22 10.24 -12.90
C ASN A 219 -9.59 10.71 -12.41
N TYR A 220 -9.81 10.73 -11.09
CA TYR A 220 -10.97 11.42 -10.52
C TYR A 220 -10.69 12.92 -10.54
N HIS A 221 -11.28 13.62 -11.52
CA HIS A 221 -11.33 15.06 -11.51
C HIS A 221 -12.36 15.52 -10.47
N GLN A 222 -11.95 16.43 -9.57
CA GLN A 222 -12.86 17.17 -8.70
C GLN A 222 -13.67 18.18 -9.53
#